data_AF-A0A813K5I7-F1
#
_entry.id   AF-A0A813K5I7-F1
#
_cell.length_a   1.000
_cell.length_b   1.000
_cell.length_c   1.000
_cell.angle_alpha   90.00
_cell.angle_beta   90.00
_cell.angle_gamma   90.00
#
_symmetry.space_group_name_H-M   'P 1'
#
loop_
_entity.id
_entity.type
_entity.pdbx_description
1 polymer ?
#
loop_
_entity_poly.entity_id
_entity_poly.type
_entity_poly.pdbx_seq_one_letter_code
_entity_poly.pdbx_strand_id
1 'polypeptide(L)'
;MPLYEEKLINPLSVRFSQDRIWQEFTDGRRIEDSLKEITTIPLKGSSYEVALRAPFPAIEIIRYSQEAREDDGERVLTEQGRRTYGEESWFTFDNRRLYCLQRMALQLWPTVVSVVVKVLFDMPAVGCAKHKFRSTSDGCSVKLSLDSGEPGSTWNWMEAAFMIKIREGALEAMDAVRKDSDKTSKDKLADAPAEALRDPGVRENTTAERFNLGAAAASGTKKQVAGAQLLSMLHGGDAAGAVSEEQVPYPAQASAEWDSASWDDASWWAASGWGWDEAAQVFTRGRGRGGKAGGGDKAWSGSDGSYAGRSGHSGGRGNGKGKSSKPGGKQSY
;
A
#
# COMPACT_ATOMS: atom_id res chain seq x y z
N MET A 1 24.05 -9.25 0.20
CA MET A 1 23.36 -8.41 -0.80
C MET A 1 22.40 -7.49 -0.08
N PRO A 2 22.19 -6.26 -0.55
CA PRO A 2 21.12 -5.41 -0.01
C PRO A 2 19.78 -6.14 -0.12
N LEU A 3 18.87 -5.93 0.84
CA LEU A 3 17.55 -6.59 0.84
C LEU A 3 16.54 -5.92 -0.11
N TYR A 4 16.91 -4.74 -0.62
CA TYR A 4 16.06 -3.90 -1.44
C TYR A 4 16.89 -3.08 -2.45
N GLU A 5 16.22 -2.55 -3.46
CA GLU A 5 16.71 -1.52 -4.37
C GLU A 5 15.80 -0.29 -4.32
N GLU A 6 16.38 0.89 -4.50
CA GLU A 6 15.62 2.14 -4.56
C GLU A 6 15.21 2.43 -6.00
N LYS A 7 13.91 2.58 -6.23
CA LYS A 7 13.32 2.79 -7.55
C LYS A 7 12.28 3.90 -7.51
N LEU A 8 11.93 4.43 -8.69
CA LEU A 8 10.79 5.32 -8.86
C LEU A 8 9.56 4.56 -9.33
N ILE A 9 8.43 4.87 -8.69
CA ILE A 9 7.11 4.37 -9.08
C ILE A 9 6.05 5.45 -8.85
N ASN A 10 4.99 5.45 -9.65
CA ASN A 10 3.80 6.27 -9.39
C ASN A 10 3.07 5.74 -8.14
N PRO A 11 2.87 6.54 -7.08
CA PRO A 11 2.22 6.08 -5.85
C PRO A 11 0.77 5.59 -6.04
N LEU A 12 0.07 6.01 -7.10
CA LEU A 12 -1.29 5.54 -7.42
C LEU A 12 -1.28 4.12 -8.02
N SER A 13 -0.14 3.61 -8.48
CA SER A 13 0.02 2.23 -8.95
C SER A 13 0.31 1.22 -7.82
N VAL A 14 0.53 1.72 -6.59
CA VAL A 14 0.82 0.90 -5.40
C VAL A 14 -0.47 0.67 -4.61
N ARG A 15 -0.67 -0.57 -4.19
CA ARG A 15 -1.85 -1.02 -3.43
C ARG A 15 -1.57 -1.10 -1.93
N PHE A 16 -2.62 -0.91 -1.13
CA PHE A 16 -2.59 -1.09 0.32
C PHE A 16 -2.53 -2.58 0.67
N SER A 17 -1.74 -2.95 1.68
CA SER A 17 -1.71 -4.34 2.16
C SER A 17 -2.86 -4.67 3.12
N GLN A 18 -3.40 -3.68 3.83
CA GLN A 18 -4.42 -3.83 4.87
C GLN A 18 -5.58 -2.87 4.62
N ASP A 19 -6.79 -3.24 5.04
CA ASP A 19 -8.00 -2.42 4.85
C ASP A 19 -8.14 -1.24 5.80
N ARG A 20 -7.20 -1.06 6.74
CA ARG A 20 -7.34 -0.08 7.81
C ARG A 20 -6.03 0.61 8.12
N ILE A 21 -6.10 1.92 8.31
CA ILE A 21 -5.00 2.75 8.82
C ILE A 21 -5.47 3.64 9.96
N TRP A 22 -4.55 3.95 10.88
CA TRP A 22 -4.74 4.96 11.91
C TRP A 22 -4.39 6.35 11.36
N GLN A 23 -4.99 7.41 11.92
CA GLN A 23 -4.74 8.81 11.52
C GLN A 23 -3.37 9.34 11.95
N GLU A 24 -2.67 8.60 12.81
CA GLU A 24 -1.36 8.97 13.35
C GLU A 24 -0.30 7.95 12.96
N PHE A 25 0.93 8.41 12.78
CA PHE A 25 2.13 7.60 12.67
C PHE A 25 2.54 7.03 14.03
N THR A 26 3.49 6.08 14.03
CA THR A 26 4.00 5.48 15.28
C THR A 26 4.74 6.47 16.17
N ASP A 27 5.18 7.60 15.63
CA ASP A 27 5.85 8.69 16.36
C ASP A 27 4.85 9.75 16.87
N GLY A 28 3.54 9.50 16.75
CA GLY A 28 2.48 10.40 17.20
C GLY A 28 2.15 11.55 16.26
N ARG A 29 2.86 11.70 15.13
CA ARG A 29 2.52 12.72 14.13
C ARG A 29 1.24 12.36 13.39
N ARG A 30 0.39 13.35 13.13
CA ARG A 30 -0.82 13.15 12.32
C ARG A 30 -0.46 13.05 10.83
N ILE A 31 -1.16 12.16 10.13
CA ILE A 31 -1.01 11.91 8.69
C ILE A 31 -1.24 13.19 7.87
N GLU A 32 -2.25 13.99 8.24
CA GLU A 32 -2.60 15.23 7.55
C GLU A 32 -1.52 16.32 7.70
N ASP A 33 -0.78 16.31 8.81
CA ASP A 33 0.30 17.28 9.01
C ASP A 33 1.52 16.90 8.17
N SER A 34 1.88 15.60 8.15
CA SER A 34 2.95 15.11 7.28
C SER A 34 2.61 15.22 5.79
N LEU A 35 1.33 15.23 5.41
CA LEU A 35 0.90 15.48 4.02
C LEU A 35 1.32 16.88 3.55
N LYS A 36 1.18 17.90 4.42
CA LYS A 36 1.53 19.29 4.12
C LYS A 36 3.05 19.50 3.97
N GLU A 37 3.84 18.65 4.61
CA GLU A 37 5.31 18.68 4.55
C GLU A 37 5.86 18.01 3.28
N ILE A 38 5.04 17.32 2.47
CA ILE A 38 5.51 16.72 1.22
C ILE A 38 5.85 17.82 0.23
N THR A 39 7.04 17.72 -0.36
CA THR A 39 7.53 18.65 -1.39
C THR A 39 7.68 17.94 -2.73
N THR A 40 7.81 18.72 -3.81
CA THR A 40 7.98 18.19 -5.17
C THR A 40 9.36 18.54 -5.73
N ILE A 41 9.91 17.64 -6.53
CA ILE A 41 11.18 17.83 -7.25
C ILE A 41 10.91 17.61 -8.73
N PRO A 42 11.13 18.60 -9.61
CA PRO A 42 11.01 18.40 -11.05
C PRO A 42 12.02 17.36 -11.54
N LEU A 43 11.56 16.42 -12.36
CA LEU A 43 12.42 15.41 -12.98
C LEU A 43 12.60 15.72 -14.48
N LYS A 44 13.85 15.89 -14.92
CA LYS A 44 14.16 16.11 -16.33
C LYS A 44 14.58 14.80 -17.00
N GLY A 45 13.98 14.50 -18.16
CA GLY A 45 14.35 13.33 -18.97
C GLY A 45 13.87 11.99 -18.42
N SER A 46 12.92 11.99 -17.48
CA SER A 46 12.28 10.78 -16.96
C SER A 46 10.87 10.61 -17.54
N SER A 47 10.26 9.44 -17.39
CA SER A 47 8.84 9.22 -17.72
C SER A 47 7.86 9.94 -16.78
N TYR A 48 8.38 10.48 -15.68
CA TYR A 48 7.65 11.27 -14.70
C TYR A 48 8.06 12.73 -14.80
N GLU A 49 7.11 13.62 -14.50
CA GLU A 49 7.32 15.07 -14.50
C GLU A 49 7.90 15.54 -13.15
N VAL A 50 7.45 14.93 -12.05
CA VAL A 50 7.87 15.30 -10.69
C VAL A 50 8.05 14.08 -9.79
N ALA A 51 8.95 14.18 -8.82
CA ALA A 51 9.10 13.26 -7.70
C ALA A 51 8.56 13.89 -6.40
N LEU A 52 7.84 13.11 -5.61
CA LEU A 52 7.40 13.48 -4.27
C LEU A 52 8.51 13.19 -3.26
N ARG A 53 8.91 14.21 -2.50
CA ARG A 53 9.84 14.10 -1.38
C ARG A 53 9.06 14.24 -0.07
N ALA A 54 8.86 13.12 0.61
CA ALA A 54 8.11 13.06 1.86
C ALA A 54 9.00 13.27 3.10
N PRO A 55 8.44 13.77 4.22
CA PRO A 55 9.17 13.97 5.48
C PRO A 55 9.47 12.64 6.19
N PHE A 56 8.87 11.53 5.76
CA PHE A 56 9.06 10.19 6.33
C PHE A 56 9.95 9.30 5.44
N PRO A 57 10.51 8.21 6.00
CA PRO A 57 11.30 7.25 5.25
C PRO A 57 10.59 6.71 4.00
N ALA A 58 11.36 6.37 2.97
CA ALA A 58 10.82 5.75 1.75
C ALA A 58 10.00 4.50 2.10
N ILE A 59 8.84 4.33 1.45
CA ILE A 59 7.99 3.18 1.70
C ILE A 59 8.62 1.91 1.13
N GLU A 60 8.42 0.80 1.84
CA GLU A 60 8.78 -0.51 1.32
C GLU A 60 7.63 -1.07 0.50
N ILE A 61 7.96 -1.56 -0.70
CA ILE A 61 7.02 -2.23 -1.59
C ILE A 61 7.53 -3.59 -2.02
N ILE A 62 6.60 -4.48 -2.35
CA ILE A 62 6.91 -5.81 -2.90
C ILE A 62 5.90 -6.16 -3.99
N ARG A 63 6.35 -6.91 -5.00
CA ARG A 63 5.46 -7.55 -5.97
C ARG A 63 4.88 -8.82 -5.34
N TYR A 64 3.56 -8.87 -5.17
CA TYR A 64 2.91 -9.99 -4.48
C TYR A 64 1.52 -10.27 -5.04
N SER A 65 1.08 -11.52 -4.96
CA SER A 65 -0.28 -11.96 -5.30
C SER A 65 -0.98 -12.33 -3.99
N GLN A 66 -1.95 -11.50 -3.59
CA GLN A 66 -2.65 -11.65 -2.32
C GLN A 66 -3.71 -12.77 -2.41
N GLU A 67 -3.92 -13.51 -1.31
CA GLU A 67 -5.12 -14.35 -1.17
C GLU A 67 -6.39 -13.48 -1.28
N ALA A 68 -7.28 -13.84 -2.20
CA ALA A 68 -8.56 -13.16 -2.38
C ALA A 68 -9.45 -13.36 -1.15
N ARG A 69 -10.17 -12.32 -0.75
CA ARG A 69 -11.04 -12.32 0.44
C ARG A 69 -12.40 -11.73 0.11
N GLU A 70 -13.42 -12.27 0.76
CA GLU A 70 -14.76 -11.69 0.74
C GLU A 70 -14.84 -10.47 1.66
N ASP A 71 -15.96 -9.75 1.61
CA ASP A 71 -16.19 -8.54 2.41
C ASP A 71 -16.19 -8.79 3.93
N ASP A 72 -16.46 -10.02 4.36
CA ASP A 72 -16.38 -10.46 5.76
C ASP A 72 -14.95 -10.82 6.20
N GLY A 73 -14.00 -10.82 5.26
CA GLY A 73 -12.61 -11.18 5.45
C GLY A 73 -12.33 -12.67 5.32
N GLU A 74 -13.31 -13.51 5.04
CA GLU A 74 -13.10 -14.94 4.77
C GLU A 74 -12.34 -15.16 3.46
N ARG A 75 -11.63 -16.28 3.38
CA ARG A 75 -10.83 -16.62 2.20
C ARG A 75 -11.74 -17.12 1.09
N VAL A 76 -11.58 -16.55 -0.11
CA VAL A 76 -12.25 -17.06 -1.30
C VAL A 76 -11.61 -18.39 -1.69
N LEU A 77 -12.41 -19.45 -1.72
CA LEU A 77 -12.00 -20.77 -2.19
C LEU A 77 -12.62 -21.06 -3.56
N THR A 78 -11.89 -21.76 -4.41
CA THR A 78 -12.43 -22.30 -5.66
C THR A 78 -13.42 -23.43 -5.37
N GLU A 79 -14.19 -23.86 -6.37
CA GLU A 79 -15.10 -25.02 -6.25
C GLU A 79 -14.40 -26.31 -5.77
N GLN A 80 -13.08 -26.42 -5.97
CA GLN A 80 -12.25 -27.54 -5.53
C GLN A 80 -11.68 -27.36 -4.11
N GLY A 81 -12.10 -26.31 -3.37
CA GLY A 81 -11.60 -25.99 -2.04
C GLY A 81 -10.17 -25.43 -2.02
N ARG A 82 -9.62 -24.98 -3.17
CA ARG A 82 -8.28 -24.38 -3.22
C ARG A 82 -8.36 -22.87 -2.99
N ARG A 83 -7.31 -22.27 -2.43
CA ARG A 83 -7.26 -20.81 -2.22
C ARG A 83 -7.19 -20.07 -3.56
N THR A 84 -8.03 -19.07 -3.72
CA THR A 84 -7.98 -18.15 -4.85
C THR A 84 -7.01 -17.02 -4.52
N TYR A 85 -6.16 -16.66 -5.47
CA TYR A 85 -5.25 -15.54 -5.35
C TYR A 85 -5.66 -14.46 -6.35
N GLY A 86 -5.57 -13.21 -5.92
CA GLY A 86 -5.80 -12.05 -6.76
C GLY A 86 -4.65 -11.82 -7.75
N GLU A 87 -4.81 -10.82 -8.60
CA GLU A 87 -3.77 -10.39 -9.51
C GLU A 87 -2.50 -10.00 -8.75
N GLU A 88 -1.34 -10.34 -9.30
CA GLU A 88 -0.08 -9.88 -8.76
C GLU A 88 0.02 -8.36 -8.91
N SER A 89 0.41 -7.65 -7.86
CA SER A 89 0.48 -6.19 -7.84
C SER A 89 1.58 -5.68 -6.93
N TRP A 90 1.89 -4.38 -7.02
CA TRP A 90 2.79 -3.73 -6.08
C TRP A 90 2.03 -3.40 -4.80
N PHE A 91 2.47 -3.95 -3.68
CA PHE A 91 1.87 -3.69 -2.37
C PHE A 91 2.86 -3.03 -1.43
N THR A 92 2.38 -2.11 -0.59
CA THR A 92 3.20 -1.47 0.45
C THR A 92 3.11 -2.18 1.81
N PHE A 93 4.19 -2.08 2.61
CA PHE A 93 4.17 -2.42 4.03
C PHE A 93 3.77 -1.26 4.95
N ASP A 94 3.63 -0.06 4.39
CA ASP A 94 3.47 1.22 5.08
C ASP A 94 2.21 1.98 4.61
N ASN A 95 1.03 1.39 4.79
CA ASN A 95 -0.25 1.92 4.29
C ASN A 95 -0.50 3.40 4.64
N ARG A 96 -0.11 3.85 5.84
CA ARG A 96 -0.24 5.26 6.28
C ARG A 96 0.58 6.22 5.41
N ARG A 97 1.81 5.84 5.08
CA ARG A 97 2.70 6.66 4.24
C ARG A 97 2.22 6.65 2.79
N LEU A 98 1.76 5.51 2.29
CA LEU A 98 1.18 5.41 0.95
C LEU A 98 -0.07 6.30 0.83
N TYR A 99 -0.94 6.34 1.84
CA TYR A 99 -2.09 7.25 1.86
C TYR A 99 -1.67 8.71 1.67
N CYS A 100 -0.68 9.21 2.42
CA CYS A 100 -0.15 10.57 2.22
C CYS A 100 0.35 10.79 0.78
N LEU A 101 1.12 9.84 0.25
CA LEU A 101 1.69 9.94 -1.10
C LEU A 101 0.62 9.96 -2.18
N GLN A 102 -0.43 9.13 -2.07
CA GLN A 102 -1.55 9.11 -3.00
C GLN A 102 -2.39 10.40 -2.90
N ARG A 103 -2.59 10.92 -1.68
CA ARG A 103 -3.28 12.20 -1.47
C ARG A 103 -2.54 13.35 -2.15
N MET A 104 -1.23 13.45 -1.94
CA MET A 104 -0.41 14.48 -2.58
C MET A 104 -0.35 14.30 -4.11
N ALA A 105 -0.25 13.07 -4.60
CA ALA A 105 -0.33 12.77 -6.03
C ALA A 105 -1.62 13.29 -6.68
N LEU A 106 -2.76 13.14 -5.99
CA LEU A 106 -4.04 13.65 -6.48
C LEU A 106 -4.18 15.17 -6.40
N GLN A 107 -3.50 15.84 -5.47
CA GLN A 107 -3.43 17.31 -5.46
C GLN A 107 -2.73 17.86 -6.70
N LEU A 108 -1.76 17.10 -7.23
CA LEU A 108 -1.03 17.42 -8.45
C LEU A 108 -1.71 16.88 -9.72
N TRP A 109 -2.88 16.24 -9.62
CA TRP A 109 -3.53 15.62 -10.77
C TRP A 109 -3.89 16.65 -11.86
N PRO A 110 -3.55 16.40 -13.15
CA PRO A 110 -3.11 15.14 -13.75
C PRO A 110 -1.60 15.03 -14.01
N THR A 111 -0.74 15.77 -13.31
CA THR A 111 0.72 15.65 -13.46
C THR A 111 1.20 14.23 -13.19
N VAL A 112 2.10 13.71 -14.03
CA VAL A 112 2.67 12.37 -13.85
C VAL A 112 3.72 12.39 -12.73
N VAL A 113 3.30 11.98 -11.54
CA VAL A 113 4.12 11.98 -10.32
C VAL A 113 4.82 10.64 -10.08
N SER A 114 5.95 10.66 -9.39
CA SER A 114 6.64 9.47 -8.87
C SER A 114 7.06 9.66 -7.41
N VAL A 115 7.43 8.56 -6.75
CA VAL A 115 8.06 8.57 -5.43
C VAL A 115 9.19 7.54 -5.38
N VAL A 116 10.22 7.83 -4.59
CA VAL A 116 11.29 6.87 -4.29
C VAL A 116 10.76 5.82 -3.32
N VAL A 117 10.90 4.55 -3.69
CA VAL A 117 10.47 3.39 -2.90
C VAL A 117 11.60 2.38 -2.74
N LYS A 118 11.55 1.62 -1.64
CA LYS A 118 12.44 0.47 -1.42
C LYS A 118 11.74 -0.79 -1.91
N VAL A 119 12.17 -1.31 -3.06
CA VAL A 119 11.61 -2.51 -3.66
C VAL A 119 12.29 -3.73 -3.06
N LEU A 120 11.54 -4.50 -2.27
CA LEU A 120 12.05 -5.70 -1.64
C LEU A 120 12.19 -6.83 -2.67
N PHE A 121 13.28 -7.60 -2.59
CA PHE A 121 13.49 -8.76 -3.48
C PHE A 121 12.66 -9.97 -3.11
N ASP A 122 12.40 -10.15 -1.83
CA ASP A 122 11.61 -11.25 -1.31
C ASP A 122 10.80 -10.78 -0.10
N MET A 123 9.79 -11.55 0.25
CA MET A 123 9.05 -11.37 1.47
C MET A 123 10.01 -11.50 2.66
N PRO A 124 10.02 -10.55 3.62
CA PRO A 124 10.79 -10.71 4.84
C PRO A 124 10.49 -12.07 5.48
N ALA A 125 11.53 -12.82 5.84
CA ALA A 125 11.43 -14.21 6.32
C ALA A 125 10.57 -14.36 7.59
N VAL A 126 10.26 -13.25 8.25
CA VAL A 126 9.40 -13.20 9.42
C VAL A 126 7.97 -13.51 9.01
N GLY A 127 7.46 -14.65 9.48
CA GLY A 127 6.13 -15.17 9.11
C GLY A 127 4.97 -14.19 9.30
N CYS A 128 5.13 -13.18 10.15
CA CYS A 128 4.16 -12.11 10.36
C CYS A 128 3.96 -11.19 9.14
N ALA A 129 4.92 -11.09 8.23
CA ALA A 129 4.81 -10.23 7.05
C ALA A 129 3.62 -10.64 6.17
N LYS A 130 3.40 -11.94 5.96
CA LYS A 130 2.26 -12.47 5.19
C LYS A 130 0.91 -12.10 5.79
N HIS A 131 0.84 -11.90 7.10
CA HIS A 131 -0.40 -11.50 7.77
C HIS A 131 -0.77 -10.04 7.53
N LYS A 132 0.14 -9.21 7.00
CA LYS A 132 -0.18 -7.85 6.59
C LYS A 132 -0.99 -7.79 5.31
N PHE A 133 -0.94 -8.80 4.43
CA PHE A 133 -1.63 -8.79 3.13
C PHE A 133 -3.01 -9.44 3.26
N ARG A 134 -3.95 -8.68 3.83
CA ARG A 134 -5.31 -9.15 4.13
C ARG A 134 -6.36 -8.12 3.73
N SER A 135 -6.15 -7.40 2.63
CA SER A 135 -7.17 -6.48 2.14
C SER A 135 -8.36 -7.22 1.53
N THR A 136 -9.59 -6.80 1.81
CA THR A 136 -10.82 -7.25 1.13
C THR A 136 -11.08 -6.50 -0.17
N SER A 137 -10.34 -5.43 -0.45
CA SER A 137 -10.49 -4.59 -1.65
C SER A 137 -9.36 -4.77 -2.66
N ASP A 138 -8.63 -5.89 -2.58
CA ASP A 138 -7.39 -6.15 -3.31
C ASP A 138 -6.35 -5.01 -3.18
N GLY A 139 -6.42 -4.27 -2.06
CA GLY A 139 -5.57 -3.11 -1.77
C GLY A 139 -5.92 -1.83 -2.53
N CYS A 140 -7.05 -1.77 -3.24
CA CYS A 140 -7.49 -0.58 -3.98
C CYS A 140 -8.07 0.51 -3.05
N SER A 141 -8.48 0.15 -1.83
CA SER A 141 -9.04 1.09 -0.87
C SER A 141 -8.52 0.85 0.56
N VAL A 142 -8.64 1.86 1.41
CA VAL A 142 -8.28 1.78 2.83
C VAL A 142 -9.26 2.57 3.69
N LYS A 143 -9.65 2.04 4.85
CA LYS A 143 -10.51 2.70 5.84
C LYS A 143 -9.64 3.47 6.82
N LEU A 144 -9.93 4.75 7.02
CA LEU A 144 -9.31 5.55 8.06
C LEU A 144 -10.05 5.29 9.37
N SER A 145 -9.35 4.76 10.38
CA SER A 145 -9.95 4.59 11.71
C SER A 145 -10.12 5.92 12.41
N LEU A 146 -11.23 6.07 13.12
CA LEU A 146 -11.44 7.13 14.09
C LEU A 146 -10.64 6.83 15.38
N ASP A 147 -10.46 7.84 16.23
CA ASP A 147 -9.79 7.67 17.52
C ASP A 147 -10.55 6.70 18.45
N SER A 148 -11.86 6.54 18.22
CA SER A 148 -12.69 5.51 18.88
C SER A 148 -12.36 4.08 18.45
N GLY A 149 -11.54 3.90 17.40
CA GLY A 149 -11.25 2.60 16.78
C GLY A 149 -12.33 2.14 15.79
N GLU A 150 -13.43 2.88 15.65
CA GLU A 150 -14.45 2.60 14.65
C GLU A 150 -13.93 2.90 13.23
N PRO A 151 -14.40 2.18 12.20
CA PRO A 151 -14.07 2.49 10.83
C PRO A 151 -14.68 3.85 10.46
N GLY A 152 -13.83 4.82 10.11
CA GLY A 152 -14.23 6.11 9.56
C GLY A 152 -14.41 6.05 8.05
N SER A 153 -13.96 7.09 7.35
CA SER A 153 -14.10 7.20 5.90
C SER A 153 -13.25 6.17 5.15
N THR A 154 -13.75 5.75 3.98
CA THR A 154 -12.99 4.90 3.04
C THR A 154 -12.30 5.80 2.03
N TRP A 155 -11.01 5.56 1.83
CA TRP A 155 -10.22 6.18 0.78
C TRP A 155 -10.03 5.22 -0.39
N ASN A 156 -10.42 5.66 -1.58
CA ASN A 156 -10.14 5.01 -2.87
C ASN A 156 -9.65 6.11 -3.82
N TRP A 157 -8.39 6.02 -4.24
CA TRP A 157 -7.80 7.09 -5.05
C TRP A 157 -8.44 7.20 -6.42
N MET A 158 -8.94 6.09 -7.01
CA MET A 158 -9.58 6.12 -8.33
C MET A 158 -10.91 6.88 -8.28
N GLU A 159 -11.71 6.63 -7.23
CA GLU A 159 -12.94 7.38 -6.98
C GLU A 159 -12.63 8.86 -6.74
N ALA A 160 -11.59 9.16 -5.96
CA ALA A 160 -11.16 10.53 -5.73
C ALA A 160 -10.68 11.22 -7.02
N ALA A 161 -9.93 10.52 -7.88
CA ALA A 161 -9.49 11.03 -9.18
C ALA A 161 -10.67 11.32 -10.11
N PHE A 162 -11.70 10.47 -10.11
CA PHE A 162 -12.91 10.66 -10.91
C PHE A 162 -13.72 11.89 -10.49
N MET A 163 -13.69 12.24 -9.20
CA MET A 163 -14.35 13.44 -8.68
C MET A 163 -13.62 14.74 -9.06
N ILE A 164 -12.30 14.67 -9.30
CA ILE A 164 -11.54 15.81 -9.82
C ILE A 164 -11.96 16.00 -11.28
N LYS A 165 -12.66 17.10 -11.58
CA LYS A 165 -13.12 17.44 -12.94
C LYS A 165 -12.03 17.14 -13.97
N ILE A 166 -12.39 16.44 -15.04
CA ILE A 166 -11.45 15.99 -16.08
C ILE A 166 -10.63 17.19 -16.57
N ARG A 167 -9.34 17.16 -16.27
CA ARG A 167 -8.33 18.09 -16.77
C ARG A 167 -7.66 17.49 -18.00
N GLU A 168 -7.17 18.35 -18.87
CA GLU A 168 -6.29 17.95 -19.96
C GLU A 168 -5.07 17.19 -19.39
N GLY A 169 -4.72 16.04 -19.97
CA GLY A 169 -3.66 15.16 -19.47
C GLY A 169 -4.11 14.00 -18.56
N ALA A 170 -5.37 13.96 -18.10
CA ALA A 170 -5.84 12.88 -17.21
C ALA A 170 -5.70 11.46 -17.81
N LEU A 171 -5.86 11.31 -19.13
CA LEU A 171 -5.66 10.03 -19.82
C LEU A 171 -4.19 9.59 -19.80
N GLU A 172 -3.26 10.53 -20.00
CA GLU A 172 -1.82 10.26 -19.97
C GLU A 172 -1.37 9.88 -18.55
N ALA A 173 -1.89 10.58 -17.55
CA ALA A 173 -1.67 10.27 -16.14
C ALA A 173 -2.15 8.86 -15.78
N MET A 174 -3.37 8.48 -16.19
CA MET A 174 -3.90 7.14 -15.99
C MET A 174 -3.10 6.06 -16.74
N ASP A 175 -2.63 6.36 -17.95
CA ASP A 175 -1.76 5.46 -18.71
C ASP A 175 -0.40 5.26 -18.01
N ALA A 176 0.17 6.31 -17.42
CA ALA A 176 1.38 6.21 -16.60
C ALA A 176 1.17 5.32 -15.35
N VAL A 177 0.05 5.49 -14.65
CA VAL A 177 -0.32 4.62 -13.51
C VAL A 177 -0.45 3.15 -13.94
N ARG A 178 -1.10 2.89 -15.08
CA ARG A 178 -1.25 1.54 -15.63
C ARG A 178 0.10 0.93 -16.01
N LYS A 179 0.94 1.68 -16.73
CA LYS A 179 2.30 1.25 -17.12
C LYS A 179 3.12 0.81 -15.91
N ASP A 180 3.03 1.52 -14.79
CA ASP A 180 3.74 1.13 -13.56
C ASP A 180 3.13 -0.10 -12.88
N SER A 181 1.79 -0.20 -12.87
CA SER A 181 1.07 -1.36 -12.34
C SER A 181 1.45 -2.65 -13.07
N ASP A 182 1.64 -2.56 -14.39
CA ASP A 182 1.98 -3.68 -15.28
C ASP A 182 3.46 -4.11 -15.20
N LYS A 183 4.32 -3.34 -14.53
CA LYS A 183 5.72 -3.72 -14.32
C LYS A 183 5.78 -4.90 -13.36
N THR A 184 6.09 -6.08 -13.90
CA THR A 184 6.17 -7.34 -13.14
C THR A 184 7.49 -7.54 -12.38
N SER A 185 8.52 -6.72 -12.64
CA SER A 185 9.82 -6.85 -11.99
C SER A 185 10.42 -5.49 -11.66
N LYS A 186 11.26 -5.47 -10.62
CA LYS A 186 11.97 -4.26 -10.16
C LYS A 186 12.85 -3.64 -11.24
N ASP A 187 13.41 -4.45 -12.14
CA ASP A 187 14.35 -3.98 -13.18
C ASP A 187 13.63 -3.15 -14.25
N LYS A 188 12.30 -3.26 -14.32
CA LYS A 188 11.46 -2.43 -15.21
C LYS A 188 11.08 -1.09 -14.58
N LEU A 189 11.30 -0.91 -13.27
CA LEU A 189 11.10 0.38 -12.61
C LEU A 189 12.33 1.26 -12.87
N ALA A 190 12.08 2.56 -13.01
CA ALA A 190 13.16 3.52 -13.23
C ALA A 190 14.02 3.65 -11.97
N ASP A 191 15.32 3.84 -12.15
CA ASP A 191 16.23 4.12 -11.04
C ASP A 191 15.93 5.49 -10.41
N ALA A 192 16.14 5.59 -9.10
CA ALA A 192 15.98 6.85 -8.38
C ALA A 192 17.15 7.79 -8.71
N PRO A 193 16.91 9.01 -9.24
CA PRO A 193 17.98 9.99 -9.44
C PRO A 193 18.49 10.47 -8.08
N ALA A 194 19.77 10.83 -8.02
CA ALA A 194 20.42 11.27 -6.78
C ALA A 194 19.68 12.46 -6.12
N GLU A 195 19.09 13.35 -6.93
CA GLU A 195 18.29 14.48 -6.44
C GLU A 195 17.02 14.04 -5.70
N ALA A 196 16.44 12.89 -6.03
CA ALA A 196 15.23 12.40 -5.38
C ALA A 196 15.54 11.59 -4.10
N LEU A 197 16.78 11.12 -3.95
CA LEU A 197 17.21 10.39 -2.76
C LEU A 197 17.27 11.32 -1.54
N ARG A 198 16.96 10.78 -0.37
CA ARG A 198 17.14 11.49 0.90
C ARG A 198 18.59 11.40 1.34
N ASP A 199 19.05 12.41 2.07
CA ASP A 199 20.38 12.39 2.66
C ASP A 199 20.52 11.19 3.62
N PRO A 200 21.60 10.38 3.51
CA PRO A 200 21.77 9.12 4.24
C PRO A 200 21.95 9.27 5.77
N GLY A 201 21.82 10.48 6.32
CA GLY A 201 22.04 10.77 7.76
C GLY A 201 20.88 10.42 8.68
N VAL A 202 19.67 10.20 8.15
CA VAL A 202 18.52 9.78 8.96
C VAL A 202 18.48 8.25 8.97
N ARG A 203 18.91 7.64 10.07
CA ARG A 203 18.93 6.18 10.20
C ARG A 203 17.50 5.63 10.14
N GLU A 204 17.12 5.06 9.01
CA GLU A 204 15.78 4.50 8.79
C GLU A 204 15.77 3.04 9.27
N ASN A 205 15.08 2.75 10.37
CA ASN A 205 14.77 1.36 10.72
C ASN A 205 13.76 0.83 9.71
N THR A 206 14.23 0.08 8.71
CA THR A 206 13.39 -0.59 7.71
C THR A 206 12.42 -1.55 8.38
N THR A 207 11.25 -1.78 7.79
CA THR A 207 10.31 -2.77 8.28
C THR A 207 10.95 -4.17 8.25
N ALA A 208 11.77 -4.46 7.24
CA ALA A 208 12.62 -5.66 7.22
C ALA A 208 13.53 -5.76 8.46
N GLU A 209 14.24 -4.70 8.83
CA GLU A 209 15.06 -4.68 10.05
C GLU A 209 14.21 -4.79 11.33
N ARG A 210 13.09 -4.08 11.42
CA ARG A 210 12.19 -4.16 12.60
C ARG A 210 11.69 -5.58 12.81
N PHE A 211 11.34 -6.28 11.73
CA PHE A 211 10.91 -7.67 11.81
C PHE A 211 12.08 -8.61 12.14
N ASN A 212 13.24 -8.45 11.52
CA ASN A 212 14.41 -9.29 11.78
C ASN A 212 14.97 -9.11 13.20
N LEU A 213 14.93 -7.89 13.75
CA LEU A 213 15.41 -7.58 15.10
C LEU A 213 14.48 -8.12 16.19
N GLY A 214 13.19 -8.34 15.90
CA GLY A 214 12.25 -8.98 16.84
C GLY A 214 12.59 -10.44 17.16
N ALA A 215 13.30 -11.14 16.27
CA ALA A 215 13.77 -12.50 16.53
C ALA A 215 14.96 -12.56 17.49
N ALA A 216 15.79 -11.51 17.53
CA ALA A 216 16.95 -11.43 18.43
C ALA A 216 16.66 -10.66 19.73
N ALA A 217 15.75 -9.69 19.71
CA ALA A 217 15.44 -8.83 20.86
C ALA A 217 14.43 -9.43 21.86
N ALA A 218 13.82 -10.58 21.57
CA ALA A 218 13.00 -11.33 22.53
C ALA A 218 13.83 -12.08 23.61
N SER A 219 15.04 -11.60 23.90
CA SER A 219 15.95 -12.07 24.97
C SER A 219 16.00 -11.09 26.16
N GLY A 220 15.01 -10.21 26.34
CA GLY A 220 15.13 -9.08 27.27
C GLY A 220 14.09 -8.94 28.38
N THR A 221 13.05 -9.77 28.47
CA THR A 221 12.00 -9.60 29.50
C THR A 221 11.63 -10.90 30.23
N LYS A 222 11.99 -10.92 31.52
CA LYS A 222 11.50 -11.76 32.64
C LYS A 222 11.62 -13.29 32.61
N LYS A 223 12.15 -13.92 31.55
CA LYS A 223 12.67 -15.31 31.65
C LYS A 223 14.18 -15.40 31.90
N GLN A 224 14.90 -14.28 31.96
CA GLN A 224 16.31 -14.25 32.36
C GLN A 224 16.54 -14.37 33.87
N VAL A 225 15.51 -14.34 34.72
CA VAL A 225 15.71 -14.59 36.17
C VAL A 225 16.07 -16.06 36.42
N ALA A 226 15.54 -17.00 35.62
CA ALA A 226 15.89 -18.43 35.74
C ALA A 226 17.30 -18.74 35.20
N GLY A 227 17.74 -18.07 34.13
CA GLY A 227 19.09 -18.24 33.58
C GLY A 227 20.19 -17.59 34.42
N ALA A 228 19.93 -16.39 34.97
CA ALA A 228 20.87 -15.71 35.85
C ALA A 228 20.98 -16.36 37.24
N GLN A 229 19.90 -16.99 37.75
CA GLN A 229 19.95 -17.80 38.97
C GLN A 229 20.76 -19.10 38.80
N LEU A 230 20.66 -19.77 37.64
CA LEU A 230 21.45 -20.98 37.36
C LEU A 230 22.96 -20.68 37.24
N LEU A 231 23.33 -19.53 36.65
CA LEU A 231 24.72 -19.08 36.63
C LEU A 231 25.23 -18.59 37.99
N SER A 232 24.37 -18.00 38.84
CA SER A 232 24.73 -17.63 40.22
C SER A 232 24.89 -18.85 41.14
N MET A 233 24.14 -19.93 40.90
CA MET A 233 24.31 -21.20 41.63
C MET A 233 25.58 -21.97 41.23
N LEU A 234 26.11 -21.75 40.02
CA LEU A 234 27.36 -22.38 39.58
C LEU A 234 28.62 -21.64 40.07
N HIS A 235 28.53 -20.36 40.42
CA HIS A 235 29.69 -19.53 40.77
C HIS A 235 29.90 -19.32 42.28
N GLY A 236 29.17 -20.04 43.14
CA GLY A 236 29.44 -20.15 44.58
C GLY A 236 30.05 -18.90 45.21
N GLY A 237 29.24 -17.87 45.48
CA GLY A 237 29.77 -16.59 45.95
C GLY A 237 28.78 -15.84 46.83
N ASP A 238 29.24 -15.56 48.05
CA ASP A 238 28.54 -15.02 49.20
C ASP A 238 27.82 -13.68 48.96
N ALA A 239 26.66 -13.57 49.61
CA ALA A 239 25.86 -12.36 49.69
C ALA A 239 26.42 -11.39 50.74
N ALA A 240 26.70 -10.15 50.33
CA ALA A 240 26.53 -8.95 51.16
C ALA A 240 26.79 -7.69 50.32
N GLY A 241 25.85 -6.73 50.32
CA GLY A 241 26.10 -5.38 49.82
C GLY A 241 24.89 -4.72 49.19
N ALA A 242 23.97 -4.23 50.02
CA ALA A 242 22.95 -3.28 49.60
C ALA A 242 23.62 -1.93 49.32
N VAL A 243 23.43 -1.38 48.12
CA VAL A 243 23.81 0.01 47.79
C VAL A 243 22.55 0.74 47.34
N SER A 244 22.25 1.82 48.06
CA SER A 244 21.15 2.75 47.85
C SER A 244 21.32 3.53 46.54
N GLU A 245 20.23 3.61 45.78
CA GLU A 245 20.11 4.34 44.52
C GLU A 245 19.91 5.84 44.81
N GLU A 246 20.90 6.66 44.41
CA GLU A 246 20.89 8.11 44.55
C GLU A 246 20.28 8.75 43.29
N GLN A 247 19.13 9.41 43.45
CA GLN A 247 18.41 10.12 42.40
C GLN A 247 19.17 11.37 41.93
N VAL A 248 19.52 11.41 40.64
CA VAL A 248 20.09 12.60 39.98
C VAL A 248 18.95 13.38 39.30
N PRO A 249 18.82 14.71 39.50
CA PRO A 249 17.78 15.51 38.87
C PRO A 249 18.13 15.83 37.41
N TYR A 250 17.16 15.66 36.51
CA TYR A 250 17.22 16.11 35.12
C TYR A 250 17.18 17.64 35.04
N PRO A 251 18.02 18.31 34.20
CA PRO A 251 17.90 19.73 33.95
C PRO A 251 16.75 20.02 32.98
N ALA A 252 16.03 21.10 33.29
CA ALA A 252 14.95 21.67 32.48
C ALA A 252 15.43 22.03 31.07
N GLN A 253 14.73 21.54 30.05
CA GLN A 253 14.94 21.97 28.68
C GLN A 253 14.26 23.32 28.46
N ALA A 254 15.05 24.29 28.00
CA ALA A 254 14.60 25.58 27.53
C ALA A 254 13.78 25.41 26.25
N SER A 255 12.54 25.91 26.26
CA SER A 255 11.71 26.10 25.08
C SER A 255 12.30 27.22 24.23
N ALA A 256 12.93 26.86 23.10
CA ALA A 256 13.23 27.83 22.06
C ALA A 256 11.91 28.18 21.35
N GLU A 257 11.44 29.41 21.55
CA GLU A 257 10.46 30.08 20.70
C GLU A 257 11.00 30.11 19.27
N TRP A 258 10.41 29.31 18.40
CA TRP A 258 10.49 29.52 16.97
C TRP A 258 9.34 30.45 16.61
N ASP A 259 9.69 31.69 16.28
CA ASP A 259 8.79 32.67 15.67
C ASP A 259 8.18 32.06 14.40
N SER A 260 7.00 31.47 14.56
CA SER A 260 6.11 31.09 13.48
C SER A 260 5.58 32.38 12.88
N ALA A 261 6.30 32.91 11.88
CA ALA A 261 5.71 33.82 10.92
C ALA A 261 4.44 33.16 10.39
N SER A 262 3.30 33.72 10.79
CA SER A 262 1.95 33.23 10.53
C SER A 262 1.75 33.08 9.02
N TRP A 263 1.71 31.83 8.55
CA TRP A 263 1.04 31.44 7.31
C TRP A 263 -0.42 31.12 7.67
N ASP A 264 -1.11 32.07 8.31
CA ASP A 264 -2.56 32.10 8.36
C ASP A 264 -3.06 32.43 6.94
N ASP A 265 -3.08 31.42 6.08
CA ASP A 265 -3.71 31.54 4.77
C ASP A 265 -4.58 30.32 4.47
N ALA A 266 -5.70 30.28 5.19
CA ALA A 266 -6.88 29.50 4.85
C ALA A 266 -7.49 29.87 3.47
N SER A 267 -6.90 30.80 2.72
CA SER A 267 -7.46 31.25 1.43
C SER A 267 -7.23 30.28 0.26
N TRP A 268 -6.17 29.46 0.27
CA TRP A 268 -5.94 28.52 -0.85
C TRP A 268 -6.85 27.28 -0.81
N TRP A 269 -7.21 26.84 0.39
CA TRP A 269 -8.22 25.78 0.60
C TRP A 269 -9.63 26.25 0.19
N ALA A 270 -9.95 27.53 0.40
CA ALA A 270 -11.20 28.14 -0.03
C ALA A 270 -11.23 28.45 -1.54
N ALA A 271 -10.11 28.87 -2.13
CA ALA A 271 -10.03 29.20 -3.56
C ALA A 271 -10.18 27.98 -4.49
N SER A 272 -9.86 26.79 -3.98
CA SER A 272 -10.09 25.53 -4.70
C SER A 272 -11.57 25.10 -4.67
N GLY A 273 -12.37 25.60 -3.72
CA GLY A 273 -13.79 25.28 -3.58
C GLY A 273 -14.11 23.86 -3.11
N TRP A 274 -13.12 23.07 -2.67
CA TRP A 274 -13.32 21.70 -2.21
C TRP A 274 -12.99 21.57 -0.72
N GLY A 275 -13.96 21.90 0.13
CA GLY A 275 -13.94 21.48 1.54
C GLY A 275 -14.17 19.97 1.60
N TRP A 276 -13.11 19.19 1.86
CA TRP A 276 -13.19 17.72 1.86
C TRP A 276 -14.09 17.16 2.97
N ASP A 277 -14.35 17.92 4.04
CA ASP A 277 -15.34 17.55 5.06
C ASP A 277 -16.76 17.43 4.47
N GLU A 278 -17.06 18.17 3.40
CA GLU A 278 -18.36 18.13 2.72
C GLU A 278 -18.49 16.90 1.81
N ALA A 279 -17.40 16.53 1.10
CA ALA A 279 -17.35 15.28 0.35
C ALA A 279 -17.48 14.06 1.28
N ALA A 280 -16.82 14.08 2.44
CA ALA A 280 -16.91 13.02 3.45
C ALA A 280 -18.34 12.86 4.02
N GLN A 281 -19.12 13.96 4.14
CA GLN A 281 -20.51 13.90 4.60
C GLN A 281 -21.47 13.28 3.57
N VAL A 282 -21.24 13.47 2.27
CA VAL A 282 -22.07 12.85 1.20
C VAL A 282 -22.00 11.31 1.25
N PHE A 283 -20.87 10.74 1.67
CA PHE A 283 -20.67 9.28 1.71
C PHE A 283 -21.40 8.54 2.85
N THR A 284 -21.83 9.24 3.91
CA THR A 284 -22.58 8.59 5.02
C THR A 284 -24.06 8.38 4.72
N ARG A 285 -24.63 9.06 3.71
CA ARG A 285 -26.07 8.97 3.38
C ARG A 285 -26.45 7.89 2.36
N GLY A 286 -25.48 7.18 1.77
CA GLY A 286 -25.73 6.23 0.66
C GLY A 286 -26.05 4.78 1.03
N ARG A 287 -25.83 4.33 2.29
CA ARG A 287 -26.09 2.94 2.70
C ARG A 287 -27.32 2.83 3.62
N GLY A 288 -28.47 3.26 3.11
CA GLY A 288 -29.77 2.99 3.71
C GLY A 288 -30.29 1.59 3.34
N ARG A 289 -30.18 0.65 4.27
CA ARG A 289 -31.09 -0.51 4.51
C ARG A 289 -31.95 -0.99 3.32
N GLY A 290 -31.47 -2.00 2.60
CA GLY A 290 -32.34 -2.95 1.89
C GLY A 290 -32.93 -3.96 2.89
N GLY A 291 -34.01 -3.57 3.56
CA GLY A 291 -34.77 -4.44 4.44
C GLY A 291 -35.51 -5.52 3.66
N LYS A 292 -35.35 -6.78 4.08
CA LYS A 292 -36.16 -7.92 3.66
C LYS A 292 -37.65 -7.66 3.93
N ALA A 293 -38.45 -7.70 2.88
CA ALA A 293 -39.84 -8.14 2.87
C ALA A 293 -39.95 -9.12 1.68
N GLY A 294 -40.46 -10.34 1.76
CA GLY A 294 -41.60 -10.81 2.55
C GLY A 294 -42.76 -11.08 1.59
N GLY A 295 -42.94 -12.35 1.20
CA GLY A 295 -44.21 -12.92 0.70
C GLY A 295 -44.52 -12.78 -0.79
N GLY A 296 -44.90 -13.89 -1.43
CA GLY A 296 -45.58 -13.85 -2.72
C GLY A 296 -45.48 -15.14 -3.53
N ASP A 297 -46.24 -16.16 -3.13
CA ASP A 297 -46.62 -17.28 -3.98
C ASP A 297 -47.14 -16.79 -5.34
N LYS A 298 -46.66 -17.36 -6.44
CA LYS A 298 -47.41 -17.44 -7.69
C LYS A 298 -46.91 -18.58 -8.59
N ALA A 299 -47.80 -19.55 -8.73
CA ALA A 299 -47.76 -20.64 -9.68
C ALA A 299 -47.51 -20.13 -11.12
N TRP A 300 -46.68 -20.85 -11.86
CA TRP A 300 -46.60 -20.76 -13.32
C TRP A 300 -47.00 -22.11 -13.91
N SER A 301 -48.23 -22.13 -14.42
CA SER A 301 -48.75 -23.15 -15.32
C SER A 301 -48.64 -22.64 -16.77
N GLY A 302 -48.05 -23.46 -17.64
CA GLY A 302 -48.69 -23.78 -18.92
C GLY A 302 -48.37 -22.94 -20.17
N SER A 303 -48.04 -23.72 -21.20
CA SER A 303 -48.39 -23.61 -22.63
C SER A 303 -47.59 -22.72 -23.58
N ASP A 304 -46.88 -23.44 -24.46
CA ASP A 304 -46.96 -23.43 -25.92
C ASP A 304 -46.86 -22.10 -26.69
N GLY A 305 -45.84 -22.06 -27.55
CA GLY A 305 -45.67 -21.05 -28.59
C GLY A 305 -44.67 -21.52 -29.64
N SER A 306 -45.15 -22.35 -30.56
CA SER A 306 -44.50 -22.77 -31.80
C SER A 306 -43.97 -21.59 -32.63
N TYR A 307 -42.71 -21.67 -33.08
CA TYR A 307 -42.27 -20.98 -34.30
C TYR A 307 -41.47 -21.92 -35.19
N ALA A 308 -41.99 -22.07 -36.40
CA ALA A 308 -41.41 -22.86 -37.47
C ALA A 308 -40.30 -22.08 -38.20
N GLY A 309 -39.23 -22.81 -38.53
CA GLY A 309 -38.55 -22.76 -39.83
C GLY A 309 -37.65 -21.57 -40.18
N ARG A 310 -36.35 -21.82 -40.35
CA ARG A 310 -35.73 -21.94 -41.70
C ARG A 310 -34.24 -22.28 -41.63
N SER A 311 -33.91 -23.33 -42.36
CA SER A 311 -32.70 -23.64 -43.14
C SER A 311 -31.56 -22.61 -43.22
N GLY A 312 -30.33 -23.13 -43.14
CA GLY A 312 -29.32 -22.84 -44.17
C GLY A 312 -27.88 -22.68 -43.68
N HIS A 313 -27.03 -23.66 -44.05
CA HIS A 313 -25.64 -23.49 -44.55
C HIS A 313 -24.59 -22.85 -43.61
N SER A 314 -23.30 -23.16 -43.60
CA SER A 314 -22.42 -24.20 -44.16
C SER A 314 -20.99 -23.77 -43.79
N GLY A 315 -20.10 -24.71 -43.48
CA GLY A 315 -18.64 -24.51 -43.52
C GLY A 315 -18.03 -23.87 -42.26
N GLY A 316 -16.84 -24.23 -41.81
CA GLY A 316 -15.84 -25.15 -42.34
C GLY A 316 -14.69 -25.20 -41.34
N ARG A 317 -14.24 -26.41 -41.01
CA ARG A 317 -13.07 -26.67 -40.17
C ARG A 317 -11.81 -26.34 -40.97
N GLY A 318 -11.08 -25.30 -40.58
CA GLY A 318 -9.74 -24.99 -41.08
C GLY A 318 -8.66 -25.49 -40.11
N ASN A 319 -8.04 -26.61 -40.46
CA ASN A 319 -6.96 -27.25 -39.72
C ASN A 319 -5.62 -26.78 -40.34
N GLY A 320 -4.89 -25.87 -39.68
CA GLY A 320 -3.64 -25.30 -40.19
C GLY A 320 -2.40 -25.92 -39.54
N LYS A 321 -1.93 -27.08 -40.05
CA LYS A 321 -0.58 -27.60 -39.76
C LYS A 321 0.38 -27.13 -40.84
N GLY A 322 1.17 -26.09 -40.56
CA GLY A 322 2.33 -25.71 -41.37
C GLY A 322 3.62 -26.29 -40.79
N LYS A 323 4.08 -27.42 -41.33
CA LYS A 323 5.47 -27.90 -41.15
C LYS A 323 6.25 -27.49 -42.41
N SER A 324 7.13 -26.50 -42.30
CA SER A 324 8.11 -26.18 -43.34
C SER A 324 9.47 -26.76 -42.95
N SER A 325 9.87 -27.80 -43.67
CA SER A 325 11.23 -28.33 -43.74
C SER A 325 12.16 -27.35 -44.48
N LYS A 326 13.36 -27.09 -43.93
CA LYS A 326 14.53 -26.64 -44.71
C LYS A 326 15.66 -27.66 -44.56
N PRO A 327 16.23 -28.18 -45.66
CA PRO A 327 17.49 -28.91 -45.65
C PRO A 327 18.66 -28.00 -46.04
N GLY A 328 19.88 -28.39 -45.64
CA GLY A 328 21.09 -27.99 -46.37
C GLY A 328 22.20 -27.42 -45.49
N GLY A 329 23.31 -28.15 -45.41
CA GLY A 329 24.56 -27.64 -44.85
C GLY A 329 25.58 -28.74 -44.55
N LYS A 330 26.07 -29.44 -45.59
CA LYS A 330 27.33 -30.20 -45.50
C LYS A 330 28.48 -29.19 -45.52
N GLN A 331 29.41 -29.29 -44.57
CA GLN A 331 30.75 -28.74 -44.70
C GLN A 331 31.74 -29.89 -44.62
N SER A 332 32.46 -30.09 -45.72
CA SER A 332 33.73 -30.79 -45.79
C SER A 332 34.76 -29.73 -46.14
N TYR A 333 35.82 -29.62 -45.34
CA TYR A 333 37.23 -29.51 -45.76
C TYR A 333 38.10 -29.56 -44.50
#